data_AF-A0A3M1LFP1-F1
#
_entry.id   AF-A0A3M1LFP1-F1
#
_cell.length_a   1.000
_cell.length_b   1.000
_cell.length_c   1.000
_cell.angle_alpha   90.00
_cell.angle_beta   90.00
_cell.angle_gamma   90.00
#
_symmetry.space_group_name_H-M   'P 1'
#
loop_
_entity.id
_entity.type
_entity.pdbx_description
1 polymer ?
#
loop_
_entity_poly.entity_id
_entity_poly.type
_entity_poly.pdbx_seq_one_letter_code
_entity_poly.pdbx_strand_id
1 'polypeptide(L)'
;TIAGLSPIVGAFAAGMALTTTNIVKRLEEYVAKLEFIFAPLFFTIIGAQVDLTSVNLNVLMLGGILVAVAIISKLIGCGLPSFLFLKDKKRSMRVGIGMISRGEVGLIVAGIGASSGIISGGLYTGVILMVAITTIITPIWLGIVYKKEVVKEEEE
;
A
#
# COMPACT_ATOMS: atom_id res chain seq x y z
N THR A 1 10.09 4.21 -17.49
CA THR A 1 9.03 3.69 -18.39
C THR A 1 8.74 4.74 -19.45
N ILE A 2 8.53 4.35 -20.72
CA ILE A 2 8.35 5.28 -21.86
C ILE A 2 7.21 6.31 -21.61
N ALA A 3 6.22 5.96 -20.79
CA ALA A 3 5.09 6.82 -20.41
C ALA A 3 5.16 7.41 -18.98
N GLY A 4 6.25 7.23 -18.23
CA GLY A 4 6.38 7.73 -16.85
C GLY A 4 5.49 7.05 -15.79
N LEU A 5 4.71 6.03 -16.16
CA LEU A 5 3.85 5.27 -15.25
C LEU A 5 4.62 4.23 -14.42
N SER A 6 4.05 3.90 -13.25
CA SER A 6 4.55 2.81 -12.41
C SER A 6 4.50 1.47 -13.18
N PRO A 7 5.56 0.66 -13.13
CA PRO A 7 5.58 -0.68 -13.76
C PRO A 7 4.42 -1.58 -13.34
N ILE A 8 3.92 -1.43 -12.10
CA ILE A 8 2.81 -2.22 -11.56
C ILE A 8 1.53 -2.00 -12.38
N VAL A 9 1.29 -0.76 -12.86
CA VAL A 9 0.12 -0.46 -13.70
C VAL A 9 0.23 -1.16 -15.06
N GLY A 10 1.44 -1.21 -15.63
CA GLY A 10 1.69 -1.94 -16.88
C GLY A 10 1.50 -3.44 -16.72
N ALA A 11 2.01 -4.02 -15.63
CA ALA A 11 1.82 -5.43 -15.31
C ALA A 11 0.35 -5.78 -15.09
N PHE A 12 -0.40 -4.93 -14.38
CA PHE A 12 -1.84 -5.09 -14.18
C PHE A 12 -2.62 -5.02 -15.50
N ALA A 13 -2.33 -4.03 -16.35
CA ALA A 13 -2.97 -3.90 -17.67
C ALA A 13 -2.67 -5.11 -18.58
N ALA A 14 -1.43 -5.59 -18.60
CA ALA A 14 -1.06 -6.79 -19.31
C ALA A 14 -1.80 -8.03 -18.78
N GLY A 15 -1.90 -8.17 -17.45
CA GLY A 15 -2.68 -9.22 -16.81
C GLY A 15 -4.15 -9.20 -17.26
N MET A 16 -4.81 -8.04 -17.17
CA MET A 16 -6.20 -7.89 -17.63
C MET A 16 -6.38 -8.27 -19.11
N ALA A 17 -5.45 -7.85 -19.98
CA ALA A 17 -5.51 -8.17 -21.40
C ALA A 17 -5.40 -9.68 -21.70
N LEU A 18 -4.71 -10.43 -20.82
CA LEU A 18 -4.48 -11.87 -20.99
C LEU A 18 -5.59 -12.74 -20.37
N THR A 19 -6.48 -12.18 -19.56
CA THR A 19 -7.53 -12.93 -18.83
C THR A 19 -8.48 -13.72 -19.74
N THR A 20 -8.68 -13.29 -20.98
CA THR A 20 -9.60 -13.92 -21.95
C THR A 20 -8.94 -15.02 -22.79
N THR A 21 -7.65 -15.29 -22.56
CA THR A 21 -6.88 -16.26 -23.35
C THR A 21 -6.91 -17.66 -22.75
N ASN A 22 -6.81 -18.68 -23.60
CA ASN A 22 -6.76 -20.08 -23.15
C ASN A 22 -5.49 -20.42 -22.34
N ILE A 23 -4.48 -19.55 -22.33
CA ILE A 23 -3.21 -19.74 -21.61
C ILE A 23 -3.24 -19.19 -20.17
N VAL A 24 -4.31 -18.51 -19.75
CA VAL A 24 -4.38 -17.79 -18.46
C VAL A 24 -4.06 -18.69 -17.27
N LYS A 25 -4.62 -19.91 -17.22
CA LYS A 25 -4.38 -20.86 -16.12
C LYS A 25 -2.90 -21.23 -15.98
N ARG A 26 -2.22 -21.43 -17.11
CA ARG A 26 -0.80 -21.75 -17.12
C ARG A 26 0.05 -20.56 -16.70
N LEU A 27 -0.34 -19.36 -17.11
CA LEU A 27 0.29 -18.11 -16.66
C LEU A 27 0.10 -17.89 -15.16
N GLU A 28 -1.09 -18.11 -14.61
CA GLU A 28 -1.36 -18.02 -13.17
C GLU A 28 -0.45 -18.93 -12.36
N GLU A 29 -0.25 -20.18 -12.77
CA GLU A 29 0.69 -21.09 -12.09
C GLU A 29 2.14 -20.60 -12.11
N TYR A 30 2.60 -20.04 -13.24
CA TYR A 30 3.95 -19.48 -13.33
C TYR A 30 4.08 -18.21 -12.48
N VAL A 31 3.10 -17.32 -12.53
CA VAL A 31 3.07 -16.08 -11.75
C VAL A 31 3.03 -16.39 -10.26
N ALA A 32 2.23 -17.37 -9.81
CA ALA A 32 2.17 -17.78 -8.41
C ALA A 32 3.53 -18.27 -7.88
N LYS A 33 4.31 -18.99 -8.71
CA LYS A 33 5.68 -19.41 -8.36
C LYS A 33 6.63 -18.22 -8.22
N LEU A 34 6.51 -17.20 -9.09
CA LEU A 34 7.29 -15.98 -8.97
C LEU A 34 6.87 -15.19 -7.73
N GLU A 35 5.58 -15.04 -7.48
CA GLU A 35 5.02 -14.35 -6.32
C GLU A 35 5.56 -14.94 -5.00
N PHE A 36 5.65 -16.26 -4.90
CA PHE A 36 6.21 -16.94 -3.73
C PHE A 36 7.65 -16.51 -3.38
N ILE A 37 8.43 -16.07 -4.37
CA ILE A 37 9.81 -15.61 -4.18
C ILE A 37 9.87 -14.08 -4.06
N PHE A 38 9.18 -13.37 -4.96
CA PHE A 38 9.28 -11.92 -5.07
C PHE A 38 8.47 -11.17 -4.02
N ALA A 39 7.32 -11.70 -3.56
CA ALA A 39 6.54 -11.02 -2.53
C ALA A 39 7.29 -10.94 -1.19
N PRO A 40 7.86 -12.04 -0.64
CA PRO A 40 8.69 -11.95 0.56
C PRO A 40 9.91 -11.04 0.36
N LEU A 41 10.61 -11.17 -0.77
CA LEU A 41 11.78 -10.34 -1.08
C LEU A 41 11.44 -8.84 -1.10
N PHE A 42 10.31 -8.47 -1.72
CA PHE A 42 9.81 -7.10 -1.73
C PHE A 42 9.61 -6.57 -0.31
N PHE A 43 8.88 -7.30 0.53
CA PHE A 43 8.63 -6.88 1.91
C PHE A 43 9.91 -6.84 2.76
N THR A 44 10.85 -7.77 2.55
CA THR A 44 12.17 -7.74 3.21
C THR A 44 12.97 -6.51 2.84
N ILE A 45 13.02 -6.14 1.55
CA ILE A 45 13.75 -4.93 1.11
C ILE A 45 13.11 -3.65 1.68
N ILE A 46 11.78 -3.57 1.74
CA ILE A 46 11.09 -2.44 2.37
C ILE A 46 11.41 -2.37 3.86
N GLY A 47 11.39 -3.50 4.57
CA GLY A 47 11.77 -3.58 5.98
C GLY A 47 13.23 -3.22 6.24
N ALA A 48 14.15 -3.66 5.38
CA ALA A 48 15.58 -3.39 5.52
C ALA A 48 15.94 -1.90 5.31
N GLN A 49 15.10 -1.13 4.61
CA GLN A 49 15.27 0.32 4.48
C GLN A 49 14.88 1.09 5.74
N VAL A 50 14.21 0.45 6.70
CA VAL A 50 13.85 1.06 7.98
C VAL A 50 15.09 1.14 8.87
N ASP A 51 15.71 2.32 8.94
CA ASP A 51 16.79 2.57 9.91
C ASP A 51 16.20 2.86 11.29
N LEU A 52 16.33 1.90 12.21
CA LEU A 52 15.88 2.04 13.60
C LEU A 52 16.92 2.76 14.49
N THR A 53 18.16 2.92 14.01
CA THR A 53 19.28 3.50 14.77
C THR A 53 19.10 5.00 15.00
N SER A 54 18.44 5.67 14.06
CA SER A 54 18.15 7.11 14.06
C SER A 54 16.82 7.46 14.75
N VAL A 55 16.12 6.46 15.32
CA VAL A 55 14.82 6.67 15.95
C VAL A 55 15.00 7.35 17.30
N ASN A 56 14.64 8.63 17.35
CA ASN A 56 14.49 9.40 18.56
C ASN A 56 13.00 9.73 18.81
N LEU A 57 12.68 10.25 20.00
CA LEU A 57 11.30 10.58 20.37
C LEU A 57 10.66 11.59 19.40
N ASN A 58 11.46 12.51 18.85
CA ASN A 58 11.00 13.51 17.89
C ASN A 58 10.61 12.87 16.54
N VAL A 59 11.41 11.93 16.04
CA VAL A 59 11.15 11.16 14.81
C VAL A 59 9.93 10.27 15.00
N LEU A 60 9.77 9.66 16.17
CA LEU A 60 8.59 8.84 16.46
C LEU A 60 7.32 9.69 16.51
N MET A 61 7.37 10.88 17.13
CA MET A 61 6.25 11.82 17.15
C MET A 61 5.90 12.28 15.74
N LEU A 62 6.91 12.65 14.94
CA LEU A 62 6.72 13.07 13.55
C LEU A 62 6.17 11.93 12.68
N GLY A 63 6.72 10.72 12.80
CA GLY A 63 6.23 9.53 12.12
C GLY A 63 4.79 9.20 12.49
N GLY A 64 4.43 9.32 13.77
CA GLY A 64 3.05 9.15 14.25
C GLY A 64 2.08 10.15 13.62
N ILE A 65 2.47 11.43 13.55
CA ILE A 65 1.68 12.47 12.87
C ILE A 65 1.52 12.13 11.38
N LEU A 66 2.61 11.75 10.71
CA LEU A 66 2.57 11.37 9.29
C LEU A 66 1.64 10.18 9.04
N VAL A 67 1.68 9.15 9.91
CA VAL A 67 0.79 8.00 9.83
C VAL A 67 -0.67 8.42 10.02
N ALA A 68 -0.96 9.23 11.05
CA ALA A 68 -2.31 9.70 11.31
C ALA A 68 -2.87 10.51 10.12
N VAL A 69 -2.08 11.45 9.59
CA VAL A 69 -2.45 12.24 8.41
C VAL A 69 -2.63 11.34 7.19
N ALA A 70 -1.73 10.38 6.95
CA ALA A 70 -1.83 9.46 5.81
C ALA A 70 -3.12 8.62 5.86
N ILE A 71 -3.48 8.09 7.03
CA ILE A 71 -4.69 7.30 7.23
C ILE A 71 -5.94 8.18 7.06
N ILE A 72 -6.02 9.30 7.78
CA ILE A 72 -7.20 10.18 7.78
C ILE A 72 -7.43 10.75 6.38
N SER A 73 -6.39 11.25 5.73
CA SER A 73 -6.50 11.82 4.39
C SER A 73 -6.99 10.81 3.36
N LYS A 74 -6.62 9.53 3.47
CA LYS A 74 -7.08 8.48 2.55
C LYS A 74 -8.47 7.96 2.87
N LEU A 75 -8.79 7.77 4.15
CA LEU A 75 -10.14 7.39 4.56
C LEU A 75 -11.16 8.47 4.19
N ILE A 76 -10.85 9.74 4.41
CA ILE A 76 -11.74 10.84 4.06
C ILE A 76 -11.69 11.11 2.56
N GLY A 77 -10.49 11.25 1.99
CA GLY A 77 -10.30 11.67 0.60
C GLY A 77 -10.72 10.64 -0.44
N CYS A 78 -10.58 9.34 -0.15
CA CYS A 78 -11.05 8.27 -1.05
C CYS A 78 -12.35 7.62 -0.54
N GLY A 79 -12.57 7.56 0.78
CA GLY A 79 -13.80 7.00 1.35
C GLY A 79 -15.02 7.89 1.14
N LEU A 80 -14.97 9.20 1.39
CA LEU A 80 -16.16 10.06 1.21
C LEU A 80 -16.67 10.07 -0.23
N PRO A 81 -15.83 10.28 -1.27
CA PRO A 81 -16.32 10.24 -2.64
C PRO A 81 -16.85 8.86 -3.00
N SER A 82 -16.16 7.78 -2.61
CA SER A 82 -16.64 6.41 -2.88
C SER A 82 -17.97 6.12 -2.18
N PHE A 83 -18.24 6.71 -1.01
CA PHE A 83 -19.55 6.60 -0.37
C PHE A 83 -20.65 7.26 -1.20
N LEU A 84 -20.39 8.45 -1.75
CA LEU A 84 -21.36 9.16 -2.59
C LEU A 84 -21.69 8.39 -3.88
N PHE A 85 -20.71 7.70 -4.47
CA PHE A 85 -20.90 6.91 -5.69
C PHE A 85 -21.50 5.53 -5.43
N LEU A 86 -20.96 4.77 -4.46
CA LEU A 86 -21.39 3.40 -4.20
C LEU A 86 -22.63 3.31 -3.30
N LYS A 87 -22.92 4.36 -2.52
CA LYS A 87 -23.99 4.40 -1.50
C LYS A 87 -23.94 3.27 -0.46
N ASP A 88 -22.78 2.63 -0.34
CA ASP A 88 -22.54 1.52 0.58
C ASP A 88 -21.35 1.86 1.48
N LYS A 89 -21.61 1.95 2.78
CA LYS A 89 -20.62 2.32 3.80
C LYS A 89 -19.50 1.30 3.91
N LYS A 90 -19.79 0.00 3.74
CA LYS A 90 -18.78 -1.06 3.82
C LYS A 90 -17.88 -1.02 2.59
N ARG A 91 -18.46 -0.95 1.39
CA ARG A 91 -17.70 -0.87 0.14
C ARG A 91 -16.84 0.39 0.08
N SER A 92 -17.38 1.52 0.49
CA SER A 92 -16.63 2.78 0.61
C SER A 92 -15.47 2.69 1.60
N MET A 93 -15.69 2.08 2.77
CA MET A 93 -14.63 1.86 3.76
C MET A 93 -13.51 0.98 3.19
N ARG A 94 -13.83 -0.06 2.42
CA ARG A 94 -12.83 -0.89 1.72
C ARG A 94 -11.97 -0.08 0.76
N VAL A 95 -12.57 0.82 -0.01
CA VAL A 95 -11.84 1.72 -0.92
C VAL A 95 -10.92 2.64 -0.10
N GLY A 96 -11.44 3.26 0.96
CA GLY A 96 -10.65 4.12 1.84
C GLY A 96 -9.44 3.40 2.43
N ILE A 97 -9.66 2.22 3.03
CA ILE A 97 -8.60 1.41 3.66
C ILE A 97 -7.60 0.91 2.61
N GLY A 98 -8.06 0.40 1.47
CA GLY A 98 -7.18 -0.12 0.42
C GLY A 98 -6.23 0.94 -0.14
N MET A 99 -6.62 2.22 -0.06
CA MET A 99 -5.80 3.35 -0.52
C MET A 99 -4.84 3.89 0.56
N ILE A 100 -4.85 3.38 1.80
CA ILE A 100 -3.94 3.79 2.87
C ILE A 100 -2.51 3.38 2.58
N SER A 101 -2.31 2.14 2.10
CA SER A 101 -0.98 1.59 1.87
C SER A 101 -0.14 2.52 1.00
N ARG A 102 1.02 2.91 1.53
CA ARG A 102 2.08 3.54 0.77
C ARG A 102 3.09 2.48 0.39
N GLY A 103 3.85 2.74 -0.68
CA GLY A 103 4.79 1.78 -1.23
C GLY A 103 6.00 2.46 -1.85
N GLU A 104 6.56 1.81 -2.86
CA GLU A 104 7.81 2.16 -3.53
C GLU A 104 7.93 3.64 -3.90
N VAL A 105 6.91 4.22 -4.53
CA VAL A 105 6.97 5.62 -5.00
C VAL A 105 7.20 6.61 -3.85
N GLY A 106 6.65 6.35 -2.67
CA GLY A 106 6.86 7.19 -1.48
C GLY A 106 8.30 7.15 -1.00
N LEU A 107 8.91 5.96 -1.00
CA LEU A 107 10.31 5.77 -0.61
C LEU A 107 11.27 6.37 -1.64
N ILE A 108 10.98 6.25 -2.94
CA ILE A 108 11.77 6.87 -4.00
C ILE A 108 11.79 8.39 -3.82
N VAL A 109 10.62 9.02 -3.64
CA VAL A 109 10.54 10.48 -3.44
C VAL A 109 11.28 10.90 -2.18
N ALA A 110 11.15 10.13 -1.09
CA ALA A 110 11.87 10.40 0.15
C ALA A 110 13.40 10.28 -0.03
N GLY A 111 13.85 9.26 -0.76
CA GLY A 111 15.27 9.04 -1.06
C GLY A 111 15.86 10.15 -1.94
N ILE A 112 15.13 10.57 -2.99
CA ILE A 112 15.52 11.71 -3.82
C ILE A 112 15.60 12.98 -2.95
N GLY A 113 14.56 13.25 -2.15
CA GLY A 113 14.52 14.44 -1.29
C GLY A 113 15.61 14.47 -0.23
N ALA A 114 16.01 13.32 0.31
CA ALA A 114 17.15 13.21 1.24
C ALA A 114 18.47 13.45 0.49
N SER A 115 18.66 12.83 -0.68
CA SER A 115 19.88 12.98 -1.49
C SER A 115 20.09 14.40 -2.01
N SER A 116 19.02 15.14 -2.26
CA SER A 116 19.06 16.54 -2.69
C SER A 116 19.16 17.52 -1.51
N GLY A 117 19.25 17.04 -0.27
CA GLY A 117 19.32 17.86 0.94
C GLY A 117 18.02 18.60 1.30
N ILE A 118 16.90 18.30 0.64
CA ILE A 118 15.59 18.92 0.90
C ILE A 118 14.95 18.34 2.17
N ILE A 119 15.17 17.04 2.42
CA ILE A 119 14.60 16.31 3.54
C ILE A 119 15.71 16.00 4.55
N SER A 120 15.50 16.36 5.82
CA SER A 120 16.42 16.01 6.90
C SER A 120 16.35 14.52 7.24
N GLY A 121 17.42 13.95 7.80
CA GLY A 121 17.48 12.52 8.15
C GLY A 121 16.34 12.05 9.06
N GLY A 122 15.89 12.91 9.98
CA GLY A 122 14.73 12.62 10.84
C GLY A 122 13.40 12.54 10.07
N LEU A 123 13.19 13.43 9.10
CA LEU A 123 12.02 13.38 8.22
C LEU A 123 12.06 12.15 7.30
N TYR A 124 13.23 11.82 6.76
CA TYR A 124 13.42 10.63 5.93
C TYR A 124 13.05 9.35 6.70
N THR A 125 13.58 9.21 7.92
CA THR A 125 13.27 8.09 8.82
C THR A 125 11.78 8.04 9.18
N GLY A 126 11.17 9.20 9.47
CA GLY A 126 9.74 9.31 9.74
C GLY A 126 8.85 8.90 8.57
N VAL A 127 9.25 9.22 7.33
CA VAL A 127 8.53 8.80 6.11
C VAL A 127 8.66 7.30 5.91
N ILE A 128 9.84 6.71 6.13
CA ILE A 128 10.03 5.27 6.03
C ILE A 128 9.15 4.54 7.06
N LEU A 129 9.13 5.01 8.31
CA LEU A 129 8.24 4.47 9.35
C LEU A 129 6.77 4.56 8.94
N MET A 130 6.33 5.70 8.38
CA MET A 130 4.97 5.86 7.91
C MET A 130 4.64 4.87 6.78
N VAL A 131 5.53 4.67 5.81
CA VAL A 131 5.35 3.69 4.74
C VAL A 131 5.22 2.30 5.34
N ALA A 132 6.17 1.86 6.18
CA ALA A 132 6.14 0.53 6.79
C ALA A 132 4.85 0.27 7.58
N ILE A 133 4.45 1.20 8.46
CA ILE A 133 3.25 1.07 9.29
C ILE A 133 1.99 1.02 8.42
N THR A 134 1.85 1.90 7.43
CA THR A 134 0.66 1.93 6.57
C THR A 134 0.56 0.69 5.67
N THR A 135 1.70 0.16 5.19
CA THR A 135 1.75 -1.10 4.44
C THR A 135 1.30 -2.30 5.28
N ILE A 136 1.68 -2.37 6.56
CA ILE A 136 1.30 -3.47 7.46
C ILE A 136 -0.16 -3.36 7.92
N ILE A 137 -0.63 -2.17 8.27
CA ILE A 137 -2.00 -1.96 8.77
C ILE A 137 -3.05 -2.27 7.71
N THR A 138 -2.79 -1.91 6.44
CA THR A 138 -3.76 -2.03 5.35
C THR A 138 -4.32 -3.46 5.17
N PRO A 139 -3.52 -4.53 4.97
CA PRO A 139 -4.03 -5.89 4.81
C PRO A 139 -4.75 -6.39 6.07
N ILE A 140 -4.28 -6.03 7.27
CA ILE A 140 -4.92 -6.42 8.54
C ILE A 140 -6.33 -5.81 8.63
N TRP A 141 -6.46 -4.51 8.36
CA TRP A 141 -7.75 -3.82 8.37
C TRP A 141 -8.68 -4.30 7.27
N LEU A 142 -8.18 -4.52 6.04
CA LEU A 142 -8.98 -5.11 4.98
C LEU A 142 -9.49 -6.49 5.37
N GLY A 143 -8.63 -7.36 5.92
CA GLY A 143 -9.02 -8.69 6.38
C GLY A 143 -10.16 -8.66 7.40
N ILE A 144 -10.14 -7.72 8.35
CA ILE A 144 -11.22 -7.55 9.33
C ILE A 144 -12.53 -7.09 8.66
N VAL A 145 -12.46 -6.15 7.72
CA VAL A 145 -13.65 -5.62 7.03
C VAL A 145 -14.28 -6.67 6.11
N TYR A 146 -13.47 -7.48 5.42
CA TYR A 146 -13.96 -8.57 4.58
C TYR A 146 -14.50 -9.76 5.40
N LYS A 147 -13.85 -10.12 6.52
CA LYS A 147 -14.33 -11.21 7.41
C LYS A 147 -15.72 -10.94 7.97
N LYS A 148 -16.07 -9.67 8.20
CA LYS A 148 -17.39 -9.24 8.69
C LYS A 148 -18.52 -9.43 7.65
N GLU A 149 -18.20 -9.69 6.39
CA GLU A 149 -19.19 -10.04 5.35
C GLU A 149 -19.39 -11.53 5.21
N VAL A 150 -18.32 -12.32 5.19
CA VAL A 150 -18.42 -13.80 5.07
C VAL A 150 -19.28 -14.39 6.19
N VAL A 151 -19.08 -13.92 7.42
CA VAL A 151 -19.89 -14.38 8.58
C VAL A 151 -21.36 -13.95 8.46
N LYS A 152 -21.66 -12.87 7.74
CA LYS A 152 -23.03 -12.34 7.63
C LYS A 152 -23.83 -13.00 6.50
N GLU A 153 -23.16 -13.46 5.43
CA GLU A 153 -23.78 -14.26 4.37
C GLU A 153 -24.02 -15.72 4.79
N GLU A 154 -23.29 -16.25 5.77
CA GLU A 154 -23.53 -17.58 6.35
C GLU A 154 -24.69 -17.62 7.36
N GLU A 155 -25.12 -16.46 7.89
CA GLU A 155 -26.22 -16.33 8.86
C GLU A 155 -27.58 -15.98 8.22
N GLU A 156 -27.63 -15.71 6.91
CA GLU A 156 -28.82 -15.29 6.15
C GLU A 156 -29.29 -16.38 5.17
#